data_AF-A0A1W1ZMN3-F1
#
_entry.id   AF-A0A1W1ZMN3-F1
#
_cell.length_a   1.000
_cell.length_b   1.000
_cell.length_c   1.000
_cell.angle_alpha   90.00
_cell.angle_beta   90.00
_cell.angle_gamma   90.00
#
_symmetry.space_group_name_H-M   'P 1'
#
loop_
_entity.id
_entity.type
_entity.pdbx_description
1 polymer ?
#
loop_
_entity_poly.entity_id
_entity_poly.type
_entity_poly.pdbx_seq_one_letter_code
_entity_poly.pdbx_strand_id
1 'polypeptide(L)' 'MLEIIGILFAVQGIGGLINNLQDDGGKSWFLVNYIDAFNGFEIPISIGLIVIGALLVGGKYLTKAKR' A
#
# COMPACT_ATOMS: atom_id res chain seq x y z
N MET A 1 11.68 -3.77 -12.61
CA MET A 1 10.24 -3.51 -12.83
C MET A 1 9.38 -3.95 -11.66
N LEU A 2 9.32 -5.24 -11.30
CA LEU A 2 8.50 -5.71 -10.15
C LEU A 2 8.83 -5.05 -8.81
N GLU A 3 10.11 -4.76 -8.53
CA GLU A 3 10.51 -4.03 -7.31
C GLU A 3 9.94 -2.61 -7.28
N ILE A 4 9.96 -1.89 -8.40
CA ILE A 4 9.39 -0.54 -8.49
C ILE A 4 7.89 -0.58 -8.23
N ILE A 5 7.17 -1.57 -8.79
CA ILE A 5 5.75 -1.77 -8.54
C ILE A 5 5.48 -2.08 -7.06
N GLY A 6 6.30 -2.95 -6.46
CA GLY A 6 6.19 -3.27 -5.03
C GLY A 6 6.44 -2.07 -4.13
N ILE A 7 7.44 -1.24 -4.46
CA ILE A 7 7.71 0.03 -3.76
C ILE A 7 6.52 0.98 -3.91
N LEU A 8 5.96 1.13 -5.11
CA LEU A 8 4.78 1.97 -5.33
C LEU A 8 3.59 1.49 -4.49
N PHE A 9 3.35 0.19 -4.40
CA PHE A 9 2.27 -0.37 -3.57
C PHE A 9 2.53 -0.13 -2.08
N ALA A 10 3.76 -0.29 -1.62
CA ALA A 10 4.12 0.01 -0.24
C ALA A 10 3.93 1.50 0.09
N VAL A 11 4.37 2.41 -0.79
CA VAL A 11 4.19 3.87 -0.62
C VAL A 11 2.71 4.25 -0.65
N GLN A 12 1.93 3.70 -1.59
CA GLN A 12 0.48 3.92 -1.67
C GLN A 12 -0.24 3.41 -0.42
N GLY A 13 0.13 2.22 0.06
CA GLY A 13 -0.46 1.60 1.23
C GLY A 13 -0.12 2.36 2.52
N ILE A 14 1.16 2.61 2.78
CA ILE A 14 1.61 3.32 4.00
C ILE A 14 1.05 4.73 4.03
N GLY A 15 1.20 5.48 2.93
CA GLY A 15 0.77 6.85 2.87
C GLY A 15 -0.75 6.97 2.93
N GLY A 16 -1.49 6.10 2.22
CA GLY A 16 -2.95 6.03 2.32
C GLY A 16 -3.42 5.68 3.72
N LEU A 17 -2.75 4.75 4.42
CA LEU A 17 -3.08 4.40 5.80
C LEU A 17 -2.91 5.61 6.72
N ILE A 18 -1.75 6.27 6.65
CA ILE A 18 -1.45 7.46 7.45
C ILE A 18 -2.43 8.61 7.14
N ASN A 19 -2.83 8.78 5.87
CA ASN A 19 -3.80 9.80 5.47
C ASN A 19 -5.18 9.56 6.09
N ASN A 20 -5.67 8.32 6.06
CA ASN A 20 -7.01 7.99 6.58
C ASN A 20 -7.05 7.83 8.10
N LEU A 21 -5.90 7.74 8.77
CA LEU A 21 -5.79 7.77 10.24
C LEU A 21 -5.66 9.20 10.81
N GLN A 22 -5.29 10.17 9.99
CA GLN A 22 -5.28 11.58 10.40
C GLN A 22 -6.70 12.14 10.35
N ASP A 23 -7.09 12.79 11.46
CA ASP A 23 -8.43 13.36 11.67
C ASP A 23 -8.78 14.45 10.63
N ASP A 24 -7.75 15.00 9.98
CA ASP A 24 -7.84 16.09 9.01
C ASP A 24 -8.38 15.65 7.64
N GLY A 25 -8.57 14.33 7.42
CA GLY A 25 -9.46 13.70 6.42
C GLY A 25 -9.33 14.11 4.94
N GLY A 26 -8.38 14.97 4.59
CA GLY A 26 -8.23 15.53 3.25
C GLY A 26 -7.84 14.47 2.23
N LYS A 27 -8.39 14.56 1.01
CA LYS A 27 -7.97 13.71 -0.11
C LYS A 27 -6.55 14.08 -0.53
N SER A 28 -5.57 13.27 -0.14
CA SER A 28 -4.19 13.32 -0.66
C SER A 28 -4.06 12.46 -1.92
N TRP A 29 -2.88 12.40 -2.52
CA TRP A 29 -2.61 11.72 -3.81
C TRP A 29 -2.76 10.18 -3.80
N PHE A 30 -3.15 9.59 -2.66
CA PHE A 30 -3.32 8.15 -2.53
C PHE A 30 -4.61 7.72 -3.23
N LEU A 31 -4.51 6.75 -4.14
CA LEU A 31 -5.62 6.26 -4.96
C LEU A 31 -6.85 5.87 -4.14
N VAL A 32 -6.62 5.36 -2.92
CA VAL A 32 -7.69 4.92 -2.03
C VAL A 32 -8.67 6.04 -1.67
N ASN A 33 -8.26 7.31 -1.75
CA ASN A 33 -9.12 8.46 -1.44
C ASN A 33 -9.98 8.94 -2.63
N TYR A 34 -9.74 8.42 -3.84
CA TYR A 34 -10.43 8.83 -5.06
C TYR A 34 -11.33 7.76 -5.66
N ILE A 35 -11.32 6.54 -5.11
CA ILE A 35 -12.12 5.43 -5.62
C ILE A 35 -13.35 5.25 -4.73
N ASP A 36 -14.52 5.60 -5.25
CA ASP A 36 -15.76 5.57 -4.47
C ASP A 36 -16.12 4.16 -3.95
N ALA A 37 -15.73 3.11 -4.68
CA ALA A 37 -15.91 1.73 -4.25
C ALA A 37 -15.12 1.38 -2.98
N PHE A 38 -14.14 2.20 -2.58
CA PHE A 38 -13.29 2.00 -1.41
C PHE A 38 -13.73 2.79 -0.19
N ASN A 39 -14.81 3.58 -0.30
CA ASN A 39 -15.35 4.35 0.82
C ASN A 39 -15.67 3.42 2.01
N GLY A 40 -15.07 3.72 3.17
CA GLY A 40 -15.20 2.93 4.40
C GLY A 40 -14.28 1.69 4.47
N PHE A 41 -13.50 1.42 3.43
CA PHE A 41 -12.54 0.31 3.34
C PHE A 41 -11.09 0.79 3.12
N GLU A 42 -10.84 2.10 3.25
CA GLU A 42 -9.57 2.70 2.90
C GLU A 42 -8.42 2.12 3.72
N ILE A 43 -8.64 1.95 5.03
CA ILE A 43 -7.66 1.37 5.96
C ILE A 43 -7.35 -0.09 5.60
N PRO A 44 -8.34 -1.02 5.50
CA PRO A 44 -8.08 -2.39 5.05
C PRO A 44 -7.37 -2.48 3.70
N ILE A 45 -7.75 -1.66 2.72
CA ILE A 45 -7.16 -1.66 1.38
C ILE A 45 -5.71 -1.18 1.43
N SER A 46 -5.44 -0.11 2.19
CA SER A 46 -4.08 0.37 2.44
C SER A 46 -3.20 -0.70 3.08
N ILE A 47 -3.70 -1.45 4.08
CA ILE A 47 -2.98 -2.58 4.67
C ILE A 47 -2.69 -3.67 3.63
N GLY A 48 -3.68 -4.01 2.79
CA GLY A 48 -3.49 -4.97 1.69
C GLY A 48 -2.38 -4.55 0.72
N LEU A 49 -2.34 -3.26 0.33
CA LEU A 49 -1.28 -2.72 -0.52
C LEU A 49 0.11 -2.81 0.12
N ILE A 50 0.22 -2.57 1.44
CA ILE A 50 1.48 -2.74 2.18
C ILE A 50 1.96 -4.18 2.09
N VAL A 51 1.08 -5.15 2.38
CA VAL A 51 1.42 -6.58 2.37
C VAL A 51 1.85 -7.01 0.96
N ILE A 52 1.09 -6.67 -0.07
CA ILE A 52 1.42 -7.01 -1.46
C ILE A 52 2.73 -6.35 -1.88
N GLY A 53 2.93 -5.06 -1.56
CA GLY A 53 4.16 -4.34 -1.85
C GLY A 53 5.39 -4.97 -1.19
N ALA A 54 5.29 -5.29 0.10
CA ALA A 54 6.34 -5.97 0.86
C ALA A 54 6.68 -7.35 0.27
N LEU A 55 5.68 -8.13 -0.16
CA LEU A 55 5.91 -9.42 -0.80
C LEU A 55 6.59 -9.28 -2.17
N LEU A 56 6.24 -8.27 -2.96
CA LEU A 56 6.85 -8.03 -4.27
C LEU A 56 8.31 -7.57 -4.17
N VAL A 57 8.65 -6.77 -3.15
CA VAL A 57 10.02 -6.31 -2.90
C VAL A 57 10.84 -7.39 -2.17
N GLY A 58 10.32 -7.89 -1.05
CA GLY A 58 11.00 -8.79 -0.12
C GLY A 58 10.94 -10.27 -0.51
N GLY A 59 9.94 -10.70 -1.27
CA GLY A 59 9.73 -12.12 -1.61
C GLY A 59 10.88 -12.75 -2.39
N LYS A 60 11.58 -11.97 -3.21
CA LYS A 60 12.81 -12.42 -3.88
C LYS A 60 13.94 -12.70 -2.89
N TYR A 61 14.07 -11.91 -1.84
CA TYR A 61 15.10 -12.10 -0.82
C TYR A 61 14.78 -13.30 0.08
N LEU A 62 13.51 -13.49 0.41
CA LEU A 62 13.04 -14.66 1.17
C LEU A 62 13.25 -15.98 0.42
N THR A 63 13.05 -15.99 -0.90
CA THR A 63 13.26 -17.18 -1.73
C THR A 63 14.73 -17.43 -2.03
N LYS A 64 15.54 -16.38 -2.15
CA LYS A 64 16.99 -16.49 -2.37
C LYS A 64 17.75 -16.98 -1.14
N ALA A 65 17.31 -16.64 0.08
CA ALA A 65 17.90 -17.15 1.32
C ALA A 65 17.67 -18.66 1.55
N LYS A 66 16.79 -19.29 0.76
CA LYS A 66 16.39 -20.70 0.89
C LYS A 66 17.12 -21.65 -0.08
N ARG A 67 17.95 -21.12 -0.98
CA ARG A 67 18.84 -21.87 -1.90
C ARG A 67 20.28 -21.71 -1.46
#